data_AF-A0A0P9QAV7-F1
#
_entry.id   AF-A0A0P9QAV7-F1
#
_cell.length_a   1.000
_cell.length_b   1.000
_cell.length_c   1.000
_cell.angle_alpha   90.00
_cell.angle_beta   90.00
_cell.angle_gamma   90.00
#
_symmetry.space_group_name_H-M   'P 1'
#
loop_
_entity.id
_entity.type
_entity.pdbx_description
1 polymer ?
#
loop_
_entity_poly.entity_id
_entity_poly.type
_entity_poly.pdbx_seq_one_letter_code
_entity_poly.pdbx_strand_id
1 'polypeptide(L)'
;MLRSDNHADQKRFRSLLIESILMHPSLDHLSPDRKASLISFLTEQNNALIVLDKSDTQIRLRALRKAASDAKRLAHSLNLLNEHDIDVFNLTNSEKTDLSERTQKLNKMAQELETIAQHRVEDTSNYAKKAKMLRALHAWPLITKLEEYGISTTIRNDFVSTSTYIQPDESVQYLPDIQGNATAAMRCVMLALHSSNSKNLDWSLTVSLIKLGKPLVEQTVTQTRSLLELKEIMTPYINQLHYAMSLTVDALETHTDDKQYSNRSNRQEQSQPTRKLRAVDN
;
A
#
# COMPACT_ATOMS: atom_id res chain seq x y z
N MET A 1 -14.65 -17.19 0.51
CA MET A 1 -14.43 -15.90 1.19
C MET A 1 -14.21 -16.21 2.67
N LEU A 2 -13.21 -15.60 3.35
CA LEU A 2 -12.84 -15.97 4.72
C LEU A 2 -12.94 -14.76 5.65
N ARG A 3 -14.10 -14.60 6.29
CA ARG A 3 -14.34 -13.69 7.41
C ARG A 3 -15.18 -14.46 8.41
N SER A 4 -14.77 -14.55 9.68
CA SER A 4 -15.70 -14.94 10.74
C SER A 4 -16.61 -13.76 11.04
N ASP A 5 -17.89 -13.83 10.67
CA ASP A 5 -18.90 -12.83 11.06
C ASP A 5 -19.33 -13.02 12.52
N ASN A 6 -18.87 -14.10 13.18
CA ASN A 6 -19.11 -14.34 14.60
C ASN A 6 -18.25 -13.40 15.46
N HIS A 7 -18.92 -12.46 16.13
CA HIS A 7 -18.30 -11.48 17.02
C HIS A 7 -17.52 -12.14 18.18
N ALA A 8 -17.97 -13.30 18.68
CA ALA A 8 -17.28 -14.00 19.76
C ALA A 8 -15.91 -14.53 19.32
N ASP A 9 -15.81 -15.09 18.12
CA ASP A 9 -14.57 -15.62 17.56
C ASP A 9 -13.58 -14.50 17.23
N GLN A 10 -14.07 -13.39 16.68
CA GLN A 10 -13.25 -12.19 16.44
C GLN A 10 -12.68 -11.61 17.74
N LYS A 11 -13.50 -11.52 18.80
CA LYS A 11 -13.05 -11.04 20.11
C LYS A 11 -12.01 -11.99 20.71
N ARG A 12 -12.24 -13.30 20.64
CA ARG A 12 -11.30 -14.31 21.14
C ARG A 12 -9.97 -14.26 20.39
N PHE A 13 -10.01 -14.19 19.05
CA PHE A 13 -8.83 -14.06 18.22
C PHE A 13 -8.05 -12.79 18.56
N ARG A 14 -8.72 -11.65 18.69
CA ARG A 14 -8.08 -10.39 19.12
C ARG A 14 -7.38 -10.55 20.46
N SER A 15 -8.05 -11.11 21.47
CA SER A 15 -7.48 -11.32 22.80
C SER A 15 -6.23 -12.20 22.75
N LEU A 16 -6.31 -13.35 22.08
CA LEU A 16 -5.18 -14.26 21.91
C LEU A 16 -4.02 -13.61 21.14
N LEU A 17 -4.33 -12.78 20.13
CA LEU A 17 -3.31 -12.11 19.33
C LEU A 17 -2.57 -11.06 20.17
N ILE A 18 -3.30 -10.26 20.96
CA ILE A 18 -2.72 -9.28 21.89
C ILE A 18 -1.84 -9.98 22.92
N GLU A 19 -2.35 -11.03 23.58
CA GLU A 19 -1.58 -11.82 24.54
C GLU A 19 -0.30 -12.34 23.91
N SER A 20 -0.40 -12.89 22.69
CA SER A 20 0.75 -13.44 21.99
C SER A 20 1.80 -12.39 21.58
N ILE A 21 1.39 -11.13 21.37
CA ILE A 21 2.32 -10.02 21.15
C ILE A 21 2.99 -9.69 22.48
N LEU A 22 2.21 -9.44 23.54
CA LEU A 22 2.73 -9.03 24.85
C LEU A 22 3.74 -10.02 25.44
N MET A 23 3.53 -11.32 25.20
CA MET A 23 4.36 -12.42 25.67
C MET A 23 5.47 -12.83 24.69
N HIS A 24 5.61 -12.15 23.55
CA HIS A 24 6.63 -12.53 22.56
C HIS A 24 8.04 -12.16 23.07
N PRO A 25 9.01 -13.10 23.08
CA PRO A 25 10.34 -12.85 23.67
C PRO A 25 11.10 -11.66 23.07
N SER A 26 10.89 -11.39 21.78
CA SER A 26 11.50 -10.24 21.11
C SER A 26 10.98 -8.87 21.59
N LEU A 27 10.04 -8.83 22.53
CA LEU A 27 9.49 -7.61 23.12
C LEU A 27 9.82 -7.50 24.62
N ASP A 28 10.61 -8.42 25.18
CA ASP A 28 10.95 -8.42 26.61
C ASP A 28 11.79 -7.19 27.01
N HIS A 29 12.44 -6.53 26.06
CA HIS A 29 13.15 -5.27 26.27
C HIS A 29 12.21 -4.06 26.48
N LEU A 30 10.91 -4.20 26.17
CA LEU A 30 9.94 -3.12 26.32
C LEU A 30 9.30 -3.13 27.71
N SER A 31 9.23 -1.96 28.34
CA SER A 31 8.48 -1.77 29.58
C SER A 31 6.99 -2.02 29.38
N PRO A 32 6.23 -2.36 30.45
CA PRO A 32 4.78 -2.54 30.38
C PRO A 32 4.05 -1.36 29.74
N ASP A 33 4.43 -0.12 30.07
CA ASP A 33 3.82 1.09 29.51
C ASP A 33 4.08 1.22 28.00
N ARG A 34 5.29 0.87 27.56
CA ARG A 34 5.60 0.86 26.11
C ARG A 34 4.84 -0.24 25.39
N LYS A 35 4.69 -1.43 25.98
CA LYS A 35 3.87 -2.50 25.42
C LYS A 35 2.40 -2.08 25.31
N ALA A 36 1.85 -1.42 26.34
CA ALA A 36 0.49 -0.89 26.31
C ALA A 36 0.30 0.17 25.21
N SER A 37 1.25 1.12 25.09
CA SER A 37 1.24 2.14 24.03
C SER A 37 1.31 1.53 22.62
N LEU A 38 2.11 0.48 22.42
CA LEU A 38 2.15 -0.28 21.17
C LEU A 38 0.78 -0.89 20.84
N ILE A 39 0.12 -1.55 21.80
CA ILE A 39 -1.20 -2.13 21.57
C ILE A 39 -2.24 -1.04 21.27
N SER A 40 -2.19 0.11 21.96
CA SER A 40 -3.05 1.27 21.66
C SER A 40 -2.88 1.70 20.21
N PHE A 41 -1.64 1.94 19.78
CA PHE A 41 -1.33 2.33 18.41
C PHE A 41 -1.83 1.32 17.36
N LEU A 42 -1.62 0.02 17.59
CA LEU A 42 -2.05 -1.04 16.67
C LEU A 42 -3.58 -1.18 16.62
N THR A 43 -4.29 -0.78 17.67
CA THR A 43 -5.74 -0.95 17.78
C THR A 43 -6.54 0.29 17.39
N GLU A 44 -5.94 1.47 17.51
CA GLU A 44 -6.49 2.76 17.06
C GLU A 44 -6.27 3.01 15.56
N GLN A 45 -5.50 2.14 14.89
CA GLN A 45 -5.35 2.12 13.44
C GLN A 45 -6.69 1.86 12.74
N ASN A 46 -7.40 2.95 12.41
CA ASN A 46 -8.74 2.91 11.80
C ASN A 46 -8.73 2.87 10.26
N ASN A 47 -7.55 2.99 9.62
CA ASN A 47 -7.47 2.97 8.17
C ASN A 47 -7.53 1.54 7.66
N ALA A 48 -8.71 1.13 7.18
CA ALA A 48 -8.90 -0.14 6.50
C ALA A 48 -7.93 -0.27 5.31
N LEU A 49 -7.40 -1.47 5.11
CA LEU A 49 -6.58 -1.76 3.95
C LEU A 49 -7.41 -1.52 2.69
N ILE A 50 -6.96 -0.59 1.83
CA ILE A 50 -7.61 -0.35 0.55
C ILE A 50 -7.37 -1.55 -0.36
N VAL A 51 -8.40 -2.39 -0.47
CA VAL A 51 -8.47 -3.43 -1.48
C VAL A 51 -9.10 -2.79 -2.71
N LEU A 52 -8.29 -2.55 -3.75
CA LEU A 52 -8.88 -2.26 -5.04
C LEU A 52 -9.67 -3.50 -5.47
N ASP A 53 -10.93 -3.30 -5.86
CA ASP A 53 -11.70 -4.36 -6.50
C ASP A 53 -10.93 -4.81 -7.74
N LYS A 54 -10.76 -6.12 -7.89
CA LYS A 54 -10.12 -6.69 -9.08
C LYS A 54 -10.90 -6.12 -10.27
N SER A 55 -10.21 -5.42 -11.17
CA SER A 55 -10.87 -5.00 -12.39
C SER A 55 -11.38 -6.25 -13.11
N ASP A 56 -12.54 -6.16 -13.75
CA ASP A 56 -13.08 -7.24 -14.59
C ASP A 56 -12.01 -7.78 -15.57
N THR A 57 -11.12 -6.89 -16.02
CA THR A 57 -9.94 -7.22 -16.82
C THR A 57 -9.01 -8.23 -16.13
N GLN A 58 -8.70 -8.07 -14.84
CA GLN A 58 -7.87 -9.04 -14.10
C GLN A 58 -8.56 -10.38 -13.88
N ILE A 59 -9.87 -10.37 -13.61
CA ILE A 59 -10.66 -11.60 -13.45
C ILE A 59 -10.66 -12.38 -14.76
N ARG A 60 -10.98 -11.71 -15.87
CA ARG A 60 -10.96 -12.26 -17.22
C ARG A 60 -9.57 -12.78 -17.59
N LEU A 61 -8.51 -12.03 -17.27
CA LEU A 61 -7.14 -12.43 -17.59
C LEU A 61 -6.70 -13.68 -16.80
N ARG A 62 -7.10 -13.80 -15.52
CA ARG A 62 -6.89 -15.03 -14.74
C ARG A 62 -7.65 -16.21 -15.32
N ALA A 63 -8.90 -16.00 -15.74
CA ALA A 63 -9.71 -17.03 -16.37
C ALA A 63 -9.10 -17.51 -17.70
N LEU A 64 -8.63 -16.58 -18.55
CA LEU A 64 -7.94 -16.90 -19.82
C LEU A 64 -6.69 -17.73 -19.58
N ARG A 65 -5.83 -17.34 -18.62
CA ARG A 65 -4.62 -18.11 -18.28
C ARG A 65 -4.94 -19.48 -17.72
N LYS A 66 -5.96 -19.59 -16.88
CA LYS A 66 -6.40 -20.87 -16.33
C LYS A 66 -6.92 -21.79 -17.46
N ALA A 67 -7.79 -21.28 -18.32
CA ALA A 67 -8.32 -22.02 -19.46
C ALA A 67 -7.19 -22.49 -20.40
N ALA A 68 -6.18 -21.65 -20.67
CA ALA A 68 -5.01 -22.05 -21.46
C ALA A 68 -4.21 -23.18 -20.78
N SER A 69 -3.97 -23.06 -19.47
CA SER A 69 -3.29 -24.10 -18.69
C SER A 69 -4.06 -25.41 -18.68
N ASP A 70 -5.39 -25.35 -18.50
CA ASP A 70 -6.24 -26.54 -18.47
C ASP A 70 -6.29 -27.20 -19.85
N ALA A 71 -6.34 -26.43 -20.93
CA ALA A 71 -6.24 -26.95 -22.30
C ALA A 71 -4.90 -27.65 -22.57
N LYS A 72 -3.78 -27.08 -22.10
CA LYS A 72 -2.45 -27.73 -22.19
C LYS A 72 -2.39 -29.04 -21.40
N ARG A 73 -2.92 -29.03 -20.17
CA ARG A 73 -2.97 -30.24 -19.34
C ARG A 73 -3.83 -31.32 -19.99
N LEU A 74 -4.98 -30.95 -20.55
CA LEU A 74 -5.85 -31.89 -21.24
C LEU A 74 -5.17 -32.45 -22.50
N ALA A 75 -4.55 -31.61 -23.33
CA ALA A 75 -3.80 -32.06 -24.51
C ALA A 75 -2.66 -33.01 -24.12
N HIS A 76 -1.95 -32.70 -23.04
CA HIS A 76 -0.90 -33.58 -22.52
C HIS A 76 -1.45 -34.92 -22.05
N SER A 77 -2.58 -34.93 -21.31
CA SER A 77 -3.22 -36.18 -20.88
C SER A 77 -3.67 -37.04 -22.07
N LEU A 78 -4.18 -36.44 -23.15
CA LEU A 78 -4.55 -37.18 -24.36
C LEU A 78 -3.34 -37.80 -25.06
N ASN A 79 -2.18 -37.14 -25.05
CA ASN A 79 -0.93 -37.68 -25.58
C ASN A 79 -0.35 -38.86 -24.77
N LEU A 80 -0.82 -39.06 -23.53
CA LEU A 80 -0.35 -40.13 -22.65
C LEU A 80 -1.23 -41.38 -22.70
N LEU A 81 -2.31 -41.36 -23.47
CA LEU A 81 -3.17 -42.54 -23.64
C LEU A 81 -2.40 -43.67 -24.34
N ASN A 82 -2.68 -44.90 -23.92
CA ASN A 82 -2.12 -46.09 -24.56
C ASN A 82 -2.93 -46.46 -25.82
N GLU A 83 -2.38 -47.32 -26.67
CA GLU A 83 -3.02 -47.73 -27.93
C GLU A 83 -4.42 -48.34 -27.71
N HIS A 84 -4.62 -49.10 -26.64
CA HIS A 84 -5.92 -49.69 -26.32
C HIS A 84 -6.99 -48.64 -26.03
N ASP A 85 -6.67 -47.62 -25.24
CA ASP A 85 -7.57 -46.51 -24.91
C ASP A 85 -7.88 -45.66 -26.15
N ILE A 86 -6.89 -45.51 -27.04
CA ILE A 86 -7.05 -44.81 -28.33
C ILE A 86 -8.00 -45.60 -29.24
N ASP A 87 -7.84 -46.92 -29.35
CA ASP A 87 -8.69 -47.78 -30.18
C ASP A 87 -10.14 -47.79 -29.67
N VAL A 88 -10.34 -47.91 -28.35
CA VAL A 88 -11.67 -47.84 -27.72
C VAL A 88 -12.32 -46.47 -27.98
N PHE A 89 -11.53 -45.39 -27.88
CA PHE A 89 -12.03 -44.05 -28.17
C PHE A 89 -12.46 -43.89 -29.63
N ASN A 90 -11.66 -44.40 -30.57
CA ASN A 90 -11.94 -44.31 -32.01
C ASN A 90 -13.16 -45.15 -32.41
N LEU A 91 -13.32 -46.35 -31.83
CA LEU A 91 -14.50 -47.21 -32.01
C LEU A 91 -15.79 -46.54 -31.51
N THR A 92 -15.72 -45.82 -30.38
CA THR A 92 -16.89 -45.17 -29.77
C THR A 92 -17.21 -43.79 -30.35
N ASN A 93 -16.28 -43.17 -31.07
CA ASN A 93 -16.41 -41.82 -31.61
C ASN A 93 -16.20 -41.74 -33.14
N SER A 94 -16.50 -42.81 -33.87
CA SER A 94 -16.24 -42.95 -35.31
C SER A 94 -16.78 -41.82 -36.21
N GLU A 95 -17.79 -41.07 -35.76
CA GLU A 95 -18.37 -39.92 -36.47
C GLU A 95 -17.79 -38.55 -36.06
N LYS A 96 -16.93 -38.49 -35.04
CA LYS A 96 -16.35 -37.24 -34.52
C LYS A 96 -14.87 -37.11 -34.90
N THR A 97 -14.37 -35.87 -34.86
CA THR A 97 -12.96 -35.52 -35.07
C THR A 97 -12.02 -36.42 -34.27
N ASP A 98 -11.00 -36.93 -34.94
CA ASP A 98 -9.99 -37.84 -34.41
C ASP A 98 -9.25 -37.23 -33.19
N LEU A 99 -8.73 -38.10 -32.31
CA LEU A 99 -8.04 -37.73 -31.08
C LEU A 99 -6.83 -36.81 -31.35
N SER A 100 -6.11 -37.07 -32.44
CA SER A 100 -5.00 -36.22 -32.91
C SER A 100 -5.46 -34.79 -33.21
N GLU A 101 -6.58 -34.66 -33.95
CA GLU A 101 -7.16 -33.36 -34.30
C GLU A 101 -7.68 -32.61 -33.07
N ARG A 102 -8.29 -33.31 -32.10
CA ARG A 102 -8.72 -32.71 -30.82
C ARG A 102 -7.53 -32.20 -30.01
N THR A 103 -6.44 -32.95 -29.97
CA THR A 103 -5.22 -32.55 -29.27
C THR A 103 -4.59 -31.32 -29.92
N GLN A 104 -4.54 -31.26 -31.25
CA GLN A 104 -4.09 -30.07 -31.98
C GLN A 104 -5.00 -28.86 -31.70
N LYS A 105 -6.33 -29.04 -31.68
CA LYS A 105 -7.28 -27.97 -31.33
C LYS A 105 -7.07 -27.44 -29.91
N LEU A 106 -6.79 -28.31 -28.94
CA LEU A 106 -6.50 -27.90 -27.56
C LEU A 106 -5.20 -27.10 -27.46
N ASN A 107 -4.14 -27.52 -28.16
CA ASN A 107 -2.88 -26.77 -28.21
C ASN A 107 -3.06 -25.39 -28.87
N LYS A 108 -3.81 -25.33 -29.99
CA LYS A 108 -4.15 -24.07 -30.67
C LYS A 108 -4.97 -23.15 -29.77
N MET A 109 -6.00 -23.68 -29.11
CA MET A 109 -6.82 -22.93 -28.16
C MET A 109 -5.99 -22.37 -27.00
N ALA A 110 -5.08 -23.17 -26.44
CA ALA A 110 -4.18 -22.68 -25.39
C ALA A 110 -3.31 -21.51 -25.86
N GLN A 111 -2.76 -21.61 -27.07
CA GLN A 111 -1.94 -20.55 -27.67
C GLN A 111 -2.73 -19.27 -27.96
N GLU A 112 -3.95 -19.40 -28.48
CA GLU A 112 -4.86 -18.26 -28.72
C GLU A 112 -5.22 -17.56 -27.41
N LEU A 113 -5.59 -18.32 -26.38
CA LEU A 113 -5.92 -17.79 -25.06
C LEU A 113 -4.73 -17.09 -24.39
N GLU A 114 -3.51 -17.62 -24.55
CA GLU A 114 -2.28 -16.98 -24.07
C GLU A 114 -1.99 -15.68 -24.82
N THR A 115 -2.20 -15.67 -26.14
CA THR A 115 -2.03 -14.48 -26.98
C THR A 115 -3.02 -13.39 -26.57
N ILE A 116 -4.31 -13.74 -26.40
CA ILE A 116 -5.33 -12.80 -25.92
C ILE A 116 -4.99 -12.28 -24.52
N ALA A 117 -4.49 -13.15 -23.64
CA ALA A 117 -4.08 -12.75 -22.30
C ALA A 117 -2.89 -11.77 -22.33
N GLN A 118 -1.89 -11.99 -23.19
CA GLN A 118 -0.71 -11.14 -23.37
C GLN A 118 -1.08 -9.72 -23.82
N HIS A 119 -1.95 -9.58 -24.82
CA HIS A 119 -2.38 -8.27 -25.31
C HIS A 119 -3.16 -7.45 -24.26
N ARG A 120 -3.79 -8.11 -23.28
CA ARG A 120 -4.48 -7.46 -22.17
C ARG A 120 -3.57 -7.15 -20.96
N VAL A 121 -2.28 -7.51 -21.00
CA VAL A 121 -1.34 -7.29 -19.89
C VAL A 121 -1.01 -5.81 -19.69
N GLU A 122 -0.96 -5.00 -20.75
CA GLU A 122 -0.53 -3.60 -20.68
C GLU A 122 -1.39 -2.77 -19.71
N ASP A 123 -2.72 -2.91 -19.77
CA ASP A 123 -3.68 -2.23 -18.89
C ASP A 123 -3.62 -2.69 -17.43
N THR A 124 -3.25 -3.95 -17.17
CA THR A 124 -3.23 -4.51 -15.80
C THR A 124 -1.95 -4.17 -15.03
N SER A 125 -0.87 -3.80 -15.72
CA SER A 125 0.40 -3.42 -15.10
C SER A 125 0.27 -2.18 -14.21
N ASN A 126 -0.53 -1.20 -14.65
CA ASN A 126 -0.74 0.05 -13.90
C ASN A 126 -1.61 -0.19 -12.65
N TYR A 127 -2.64 -1.01 -12.78
CA TYR A 127 -3.46 -1.42 -11.63
C TYR A 127 -2.63 -2.17 -10.58
N ALA A 128 -1.81 -3.14 -10.99
CA ALA A 128 -0.99 -3.91 -10.07
C ALA A 128 0.04 -3.02 -9.35
N LYS A 129 0.64 -2.06 -10.06
CA LYS A 129 1.51 -1.03 -9.48
C LYS A 129 0.75 -0.16 -8.47
N LYS A 130 -0.45 0.32 -8.81
CA LYS A 130 -1.29 1.12 -7.90
C LYS A 130 -1.67 0.35 -6.63
N ALA A 131 -2.11 -0.91 -6.77
CA ALA A 131 -2.42 -1.77 -5.64
C ALA A 131 -1.21 -2.01 -4.72
N LYS A 132 -0.04 -2.25 -5.32
CA LYS A 132 1.22 -2.40 -4.58
C LYS A 132 1.59 -1.12 -3.82
N MET A 133 1.43 0.04 -4.46
CA MET A 133 1.71 1.35 -3.86
C MET A 133 0.78 1.65 -2.69
N LEU A 134 -0.53 1.44 -2.84
CA LEU A 134 -1.49 1.65 -1.75
C LEU A 134 -1.20 0.75 -0.54
N ARG A 135 -0.83 -0.51 -0.79
CA ARG A 135 -0.39 -1.43 0.28
C ARG A 135 0.90 -0.97 0.96
N ALA A 136 1.85 -0.44 0.19
CA ALA A 136 3.08 0.13 0.75
C ALA A 136 2.78 1.35 1.63
N LEU A 137 1.91 2.26 1.18
CA LEU A 137 1.49 3.45 1.94
C LEU A 137 0.70 3.09 3.21
N HIS A 138 -0.13 2.05 3.16
CA HIS A 138 -0.82 1.53 4.35
C HIS A 138 0.17 0.92 5.35
N ALA A 139 1.13 0.13 4.86
CA ALA A 139 2.12 -0.52 5.70
C ALA A 139 3.14 0.47 6.30
N TRP A 140 3.47 1.55 5.58
CA TRP A 140 4.51 2.50 5.97
C TRP A 140 4.43 3.00 7.42
N PRO A 141 3.33 3.62 7.89
CA PRO A 141 3.25 4.09 9.27
C PRO A 141 3.31 2.95 10.30
N LEU A 142 2.86 1.74 9.94
CA LEU A 142 2.98 0.57 10.80
C LEU A 142 4.45 0.17 10.94
N ILE A 143 5.17 0.03 9.82
CA ILE A 143 6.57 -0.39 9.83
C ILE A 143 7.46 0.62 10.55
N THR A 144 7.27 1.92 10.30
CA THR A 144 7.99 2.99 11.02
C THR A 144 7.81 2.85 12.53
N LYS A 145 6.57 2.65 12.99
CA LYS A 145 6.29 2.49 14.42
C LYS A 145 6.90 1.20 14.99
N LEU A 146 6.86 0.08 14.27
CA LEU A 146 7.52 -1.14 14.72
C LEU A 146 9.02 -0.93 14.94
N GLU A 147 9.70 -0.20 14.06
CA GLU A 147 11.11 0.15 14.21
C GLU A 147 11.37 1.07 15.40
N GLU A 148 10.50 2.05 15.67
CA GLU A 148 10.57 2.90 16.87
C GLU A 148 10.45 2.11 18.18
N TYR A 149 9.69 1.01 18.18
CA TYR A 149 9.60 0.07 19.30
C TYR A 149 10.73 -0.98 19.31
N GLY A 150 11.70 -0.89 18.40
CA GLY A 150 12.81 -1.85 18.31
C GLY A 150 12.37 -3.25 17.85
N ILE A 151 11.25 -3.36 17.14
CA ILE A 151 10.70 -4.62 16.66
C ILE A 151 11.30 -4.93 15.29
N SER A 152 12.04 -6.04 15.20
CA SER A 152 12.61 -6.49 13.94
C SER A 152 11.52 -6.79 12.90
N THR A 153 11.62 -6.16 11.73
CA THR A 153 10.71 -6.35 10.58
C THR A 153 11.02 -7.62 9.78
N THR A 154 11.72 -8.58 10.39
CA THR A 154 11.96 -9.91 9.80
C THR A 154 10.66 -10.66 9.59
N ILE A 155 10.62 -11.39 8.48
CA ILE A 155 9.48 -12.20 8.04
C ILE A 155 9.85 -13.68 8.08
N ARG A 156 8.85 -14.52 8.31
CA ARG A 156 8.93 -15.96 8.18
C ARG A 156 7.85 -16.43 7.22
N ASN A 157 8.14 -17.44 6.39
CA ASN A 157 7.20 -17.99 5.39
C ASN A 157 6.71 -19.40 5.72
N ASP A 158 7.14 -19.98 6.85
CA ASP A 158 6.81 -21.34 7.30
C ASP A 158 5.52 -21.41 8.12
N PHE A 159 4.61 -20.44 7.94
CA PHE A 159 3.29 -20.45 8.56
C PHE A 159 2.31 -21.24 7.70
N VAL A 160 1.35 -21.91 8.34
CA VAL A 160 0.26 -22.57 7.63
C VAL A 160 -0.69 -21.49 7.10
N SER A 161 -0.63 -21.21 5.80
CA SER A 161 -1.55 -20.28 5.14
C SER A 161 -2.82 -21.06 4.77
N THR A 162 -3.94 -20.70 5.38
CA THR A 162 -5.25 -21.35 5.14
C THR A 162 -5.68 -21.28 3.67
N SER A 163 -5.12 -20.35 2.90
CA SER A 163 -5.32 -20.17 1.45
C SER A 163 -4.82 -21.34 0.59
N THR A 164 -4.03 -22.27 1.14
CA THR A 164 -3.42 -23.37 0.38
C THR A 164 -4.15 -24.71 0.49
N TYR A 165 -5.00 -24.91 1.50
CA TYR A 165 -5.59 -26.24 1.81
C TYR A 165 -7.11 -26.33 1.66
N ILE A 166 -7.84 -25.22 1.60
CA ILE A 166 -9.31 -25.25 1.65
C ILE A 166 -9.90 -25.07 0.25
N GLN A 167 -10.45 -26.15 -0.31
CA GLN A 167 -11.50 -26.02 -1.33
C GLN A 167 -12.68 -25.27 -0.69
N PRO A 168 -13.29 -24.30 -1.39
CA PRO A 168 -14.29 -23.41 -0.79
C PRO A 168 -15.61 -24.17 -0.60
N ASP A 169 -15.73 -24.97 0.45
CA ASP A 169 -17.03 -25.19 1.06
C ASP A 169 -17.42 -23.87 1.72
N GLU A 170 -18.53 -23.29 1.27
CA GLU A 170 -18.90 -21.88 1.48
C GLU A 170 -19.22 -21.50 2.92
N SER A 171 -19.12 -22.43 3.88
CA SER A 171 -19.71 -22.28 5.22
C SER A 171 -18.72 -22.09 6.37
N VAL A 172 -17.42 -22.38 6.21
CA VAL A 172 -16.50 -22.34 7.36
C VAL A 172 -15.51 -21.18 7.30
N GLN A 173 -15.82 -20.20 8.15
CA GLN A 173 -15.12 -18.95 8.30
C GLN A 173 -13.91 -19.11 9.23
N TYR A 174 -12.69 -19.20 8.70
CA TYR A 174 -11.48 -19.40 9.53
C TYR A 174 -10.69 -18.12 9.76
N LEU A 175 -10.36 -17.85 11.02
CA LEU A 175 -9.32 -16.91 11.42
C LEU A 175 -7.95 -17.60 11.40
N PRO A 176 -6.84 -16.88 11.11
CA PRO A 176 -5.51 -17.48 11.10
C PRO A 176 -5.13 -18.08 12.44
N ASP A 177 -4.36 -19.18 12.44
CA ASP A 177 -3.81 -19.71 13.68
C ASP A 177 -2.71 -18.80 14.23
N ILE A 178 -2.85 -18.40 15.49
CA ILE A 178 -1.93 -17.50 16.22
C ILE A 178 -0.72 -18.27 16.77
N GLN A 179 -0.85 -19.58 16.97
CA GLN A 179 0.21 -20.42 17.56
C GLN A 179 1.30 -20.79 16.56
N GLY A 180 1.14 -20.44 15.27
CA GLY A 180 2.16 -20.65 14.25
C GLY A 180 3.44 -19.82 14.45
N ASN A 181 4.46 -20.13 13.64
CA ASN A 181 5.79 -19.49 13.63
C ASN A 181 5.80 -18.02 13.11
N ALA A 182 4.75 -17.24 13.38
CA ALA A 182 4.69 -15.83 13.01
C ALA A 182 5.60 -14.98 13.91
N THR A 183 6.37 -14.07 13.29
CA THR A 183 7.24 -13.12 14.01
C THR A 183 6.42 -12.06 14.74
N ALA A 184 7.02 -11.37 15.72
CA ALA A 184 6.39 -10.24 16.40
C ALA A 184 5.85 -9.18 15.43
N ALA A 185 6.63 -8.80 14.41
CA ALA A 185 6.19 -7.87 13.38
C ALA A 185 4.95 -8.37 12.63
N MET A 186 4.91 -9.65 12.24
CA MET A 186 3.74 -10.23 11.58
C MET A 186 2.50 -10.20 12.49
N ARG A 187 2.65 -10.54 13.78
CA ARG A 187 1.56 -10.50 14.76
C ARG A 187 1.03 -9.07 14.96
N CYS A 188 1.93 -8.08 15.05
CA CYS A 188 1.54 -6.67 15.15
C CYS A 188 0.78 -6.18 13.91
N VAL A 189 1.26 -6.51 12.70
CA VAL A 189 0.56 -6.17 11.45
C VAL A 189 -0.80 -6.86 11.38
N MET A 190 -0.90 -8.13 11.81
CA MET A 190 -2.17 -8.84 11.89
C MET A 190 -3.16 -8.14 12.83
N LEU A 191 -2.70 -7.64 13.99
CA LEU A 191 -3.55 -6.94 14.94
C LEU A 191 -4.06 -5.61 14.38
N ALA A 192 -3.22 -4.88 13.64
CA ALA A 192 -3.63 -3.65 12.94
C ALA A 192 -4.64 -3.93 11.83
N LEU A 193 -4.43 -4.98 11.04
CA LEU A 193 -5.39 -5.41 10.01
C LEU A 193 -6.73 -5.82 10.61
N HIS A 194 -6.69 -6.59 11.71
CA HIS A 194 -7.89 -7.00 12.42
C HIS A 194 -8.63 -5.78 13.00
N SER A 195 -7.92 -4.84 13.63
CA SER A 195 -8.52 -3.65 14.26
C SER A 195 -9.12 -2.68 13.24
N SER A 196 -8.54 -2.61 12.04
CA SER A 196 -9.07 -1.82 10.93
C SER A 196 -10.23 -2.50 10.17
N ASN A 197 -10.79 -3.59 10.69
CA ASN A 197 -11.84 -4.39 10.05
C ASN A 197 -11.48 -4.85 8.63
N SER A 198 -10.19 -5.07 8.36
CA SER A 198 -9.73 -5.52 7.05
C SER A 198 -10.27 -6.92 6.72
N LYS A 199 -10.75 -7.10 5.50
CA LYS A 199 -11.28 -8.40 5.02
C LYS A 199 -10.14 -9.36 4.69
N ASN A 200 -10.39 -10.67 4.86
CA ASN A 200 -9.48 -11.77 4.51
C ASN A 200 -8.10 -11.68 5.21
N LEU A 201 -8.12 -11.86 6.53
CA LEU A 201 -6.89 -11.93 7.33
C LEU A 201 -6.13 -13.21 6.99
N ASP A 202 -4.87 -13.08 6.58
CA ASP A 202 -3.97 -14.19 6.29
C ASP A 202 -2.53 -13.76 6.62
N TRP A 203 -1.72 -14.69 7.10
CA TRP A 203 -0.31 -14.47 7.36
C TRP A 203 0.45 -14.07 6.08
N SER A 204 0.04 -14.59 4.92
CA SER A 204 0.61 -14.19 3.63
C SER A 204 0.44 -12.69 3.34
N LEU A 205 -0.70 -12.10 3.75
CA LEU A 205 -0.97 -10.68 3.64
C LEU A 205 -0.04 -9.86 4.56
N THR A 206 0.16 -10.31 5.80
CA THR A 206 1.08 -9.63 6.74
C THR A 206 2.50 -9.58 6.19
N VAL A 207 3.00 -10.69 5.64
CA VAL A 207 4.32 -10.76 5.00
C VAL A 207 4.39 -9.83 3.80
N SER A 208 3.36 -9.81 2.96
CA SER A 208 3.31 -8.90 1.82
C SER A 208 3.37 -7.44 2.26
N LEU A 209 2.66 -7.03 3.31
CA LEU A 209 2.69 -5.65 3.79
C LEU A 209 4.06 -5.27 4.34
N ILE A 210 4.69 -6.14 5.13
CA ILE A 210 6.04 -5.90 5.65
C ILE A 210 7.06 -5.76 4.51
N LYS A 211 7.03 -6.66 3.52
CA LYS A 211 7.91 -6.60 2.33
C LYS A 211 7.74 -5.31 1.52
N LEU A 212 6.53 -4.74 1.50
CA LEU A 212 6.23 -3.53 0.75
C LEU A 212 6.52 -2.25 1.52
N GLY A 213 6.26 -2.24 2.84
CA GLY A 213 6.48 -1.08 3.70
C GLY A 213 7.95 -0.84 4.02
N LYS A 214 8.73 -1.90 4.26
CA LYS A 214 10.14 -1.79 4.68
C LYS A 214 11.01 -0.95 3.71
N PRO A 215 11.00 -1.21 2.39
CA PRO A 215 11.78 -0.39 1.46
C PRO A 215 11.35 1.09 1.45
N LEU A 216 10.07 1.38 1.69
CA LEU A 216 9.58 2.75 1.73
C LEU A 216 10.11 3.48 2.96
N VAL A 217 10.13 2.82 4.12
CA VAL A 217 10.74 3.38 5.35
C VAL A 217 12.23 3.64 5.13
N GLU A 218 12.98 2.66 4.64
CA GLU A 218 14.40 2.79 4.35
C GLU A 218 14.71 3.95 3.38
N GLN A 219 13.90 4.10 2.32
CA GLN A 219 14.01 5.22 1.39
C GLN A 219 13.73 6.56 2.07
N THR A 220 12.68 6.66 2.89
CA THR A 220 12.36 7.91 3.59
C THR A 220 13.47 8.30 4.57
N VAL A 221 14.01 7.35 5.34
CA VAL A 221 15.13 7.60 6.26
C VAL A 221 16.36 8.10 5.51
N THR A 222 16.67 7.49 4.37
CA THR A 222 17.80 7.90 3.51
C THR A 222 17.60 9.31 2.95
N GLN A 223 16.40 9.63 2.48
CA GLN A 223 16.06 10.96 1.96
C GLN A 223 16.06 12.04 3.05
N THR A 224 15.56 11.72 4.25
CA THR A 224 15.58 12.67 5.37
C THR A 224 17.01 12.96 5.82
N ARG A 225 17.88 11.94 5.85
CA ARG A 225 19.31 12.13 6.16
C ARG A 225 19.99 13.04 5.14
N SER A 226 19.80 12.80 3.85
CA SER A 226 20.42 13.64 2.81
C SER A 226 19.90 15.09 2.84
N LEU A 227 18.62 15.30 3.14
CA LEU A 227 18.06 16.65 3.32
C LEU A 227 18.64 17.36 4.56
N LEU A 228 18.88 16.64 5.66
CA LEU A 228 19.54 17.18 6.85
C LEU A 228 20.99 17.58 6.56
N GLU A 229 21.75 16.74 5.86
CA GLU A 229 23.11 17.05 5.43
C GLU A 229 23.15 18.29 4.54
N LEU A 230 22.24 18.40 3.56
CA LEU A 230 22.12 19.59 2.71
C LEU A 230 21.77 20.83 3.53
N LYS A 231 20.86 20.72 4.51
CA LYS A 231 20.51 21.82 5.39
C LYS A 231 21.71 22.29 6.19
N GLU A 232 22.50 21.38 6.75
CA GLU A 232 23.73 21.72 7.49
C GLU A 232 24.75 22.43 6.59
N ILE A 233 24.96 21.93 5.37
CA ILE A 233 25.84 22.57 4.37
C ILE A 233 25.34 23.97 3.98
N MET A 234 24.03 24.15 3.81
CA MET A 234 23.44 25.42 3.37
C MET A 234 23.29 26.45 4.50
N THR A 235 23.23 26.02 5.76
CA THR A 235 23.06 26.90 6.93
C THR A 235 24.04 28.08 6.97
N PRO A 236 25.37 27.91 6.77
CA PRO A 236 26.29 29.05 6.77
C PRO A 236 26.01 30.06 5.65
N TYR A 237 25.65 29.59 4.45
CA TYR A 237 25.31 30.45 3.31
C TYR A 237 24.00 31.22 3.56
N ILE A 238 22.99 30.55 4.11
CA ILE A 238 21.73 31.17 4.50
C ILE A 238 21.97 32.25 5.55
N ASN A 239 22.85 32.00 6.54
CA ASN A 239 23.19 32.97 7.57
C ASN A 239 23.95 34.18 7.00
N GLN A 240 24.88 33.96 6.06
CA GLN A 240 25.57 35.05 5.36
C GLN A 240 24.60 35.92 4.54
N LEU A 241 23.62 35.28 3.89
CA LEU A 241 22.63 35.97 3.09
C LEU A 241 21.66 36.79 3.97
N HIS A 242 21.20 36.24 5.09
CA HIS A 242 20.43 36.99 6.09
C HIS A 242 21.23 38.17 6.67
N TYR A 243 22.51 37.98 6.95
CA TYR A 243 23.39 39.04 7.44
C TYR A 243 23.55 40.17 6.40
N ALA A 244 23.81 39.82 5.14
CA ALA A 244 23.91 40.80 4.05
C ALA A 244 22.59 41.56 3.82
N MET A 245 21.45 40.87 3.91
CA MET A 245 20.14 41.51 3.82
C MET A 245 19.88 42.48 4.98
N SER A 246 20.25 42.12 6.21
CA SER A 246 20.13 43.02 7.37
C SER A 246 20.92 44.32 7.15
N LEU A 247 22.15 44.20 6.63
CA LEU A 247 22.98 45.37 6.31
C LEU A 247 22.36 46.28 5.24
N THR A 248 21.69 45.70 4.24
CA THR A 248 21.02 46.50 3.21
C THR A 248 19.74 47.19 3.71
N VAL A 249 19.07 46.62 4.70
CA VAL A 249 17.91 47.25 5.35
C VAL A 249 18.36 48.44 6.20
N ASP A 250 19.41 48.27 7.01
CA ASP A 250 19.99 49.35 7.81
C ASP A 250 20.54 50.49 6.92
N ALA A 251 21.08 50.16 5.74
CA ALA A 251 21.52 51.15 4.74
C ALA A 251 20.33 51.89 4.07
N LEU A 252 19.17 51.24 3.91
CA LEU A 252 17.99 51.89 3.33
C LEU A 252 17.35 52.88 4.33
N GLU A 253 17.28 52.51 5.61
CA GLU A 253 16.71 53.35 6.68
C GLU A 253 17.58 54.59 6.93
N THR A 254 18.91 54.45 6.89
CA THR A 254 19.84 55.59 7.05
C THR A 254 19.87 56.55 5.85
N HIS A 255 19.36 56.17 4.68
CA HIS A 255 19.26 57.05 3.51
C HIS A 255 17.88 57.73 3.35
N THR A 256 16.87 57.35 4.14
CA THR A 256 15.56 58.00 4.14
C THR A 256 15.44 59.20 5.08
N ASP A 257 16.27 59.28 6.12
CA ASP A 257 16.20 60.36 7.12
C ASP A 257 16.92 61.66 6.72
N ASP A 258 17.84 61.62 5.74
CA ASP A 258 18.61 62.81 5.32
C ASP A 258 17.88 63.74 4.31
N LYS A 259 16.64 63.43 3.91
CA LYS A 259 15.86 64.24 2.95
C LYS A 259 14.78 65.14 3.56
N GLN A 260 14.79 65.39 4.86
CA GLN A 260 13.76 66.19 5.52
C GLN A 260 14.18 67.54 6.11
N TYR A 261 15.28 68.19 5.71
CA TYR A 261 15.47 69.61 6.07
C TYR A 261 16.13 70.44 4.97
N SER A 262 15.31 70.93 4.03
CA SER A 262 15.56 72.19 3.31
C SER A 262 14.27 72.72 2.66
N ASN A 263 13.36 73.26 3.48
CA ASN A 263 12.30 74.15 3.00
C ASN A 263 12.54 75.55 3.58
N ARG A 264 13.18 76.41 2.79
CA ARG A 264 13.20 77.87 3.01
C ARG A 264 12.10 78.51 2.16
N SER A 265 11.13 79.09 2.84
CA SER A 265 10.37 80.32 2.55
C SER A 265 10.11 80.69 1.08
N ASN A 266 8.83 80.61 0.69
CA ASN A 266 8.05 81.75 0.16
C ASN A 266 6.76 81.25 -0.48
N ARG A 267 5.60 81.62 0.07
CA ARG A 267 4.52 82.21 -0.73
C ARG A 267 3.37 82.74 0.14
N GLN A 268 3.04 83.99 -0.17
CA GLN A 268 1.97 84.80 0.35
C GLN A 268 0.57 84.27 -0.02
N GLU A 269 -0.37 84.66 0.84
CA GLU A 269 -1.83 84.80 0.70
C GLU A 269 -2.43 84.76 -0.72
N GLN A 270 -3.54 84.03 -0.88
CA GLN A 270 -4.81 84.62 -1.34
C GLN A 270 -6.02 83.65 -1.25
N SER A 271 -7.01 84.09 -0.46
CA SER A 271 -8.48 84.03 -0.63
C SER A 271 -9.21 82.78 -1.19
N GLN A 272 -10.16 82.29 -0.36
CA GLN A 272 -11.32 81.47 -0.75
C GLN A 272 -12.27 82.21 -1.72
N PRO A 273 -13.13 81.46 -2.44
CA PRO A 273 -14.56 81.55 -2.07
C PRO A 273 -15.36 80.22 -2.11
N THR A 274 -16.06 79.99 -1.01
CA THR A 274 -17.46 79.54 -0.81
C THR A 274 -18.32 78.80 -1.88
N ARG A 275 -18.91 77.66 -1.41
CA ARG A 275 -20.35 77.21 -1.45
C ARG A 275 -20.93 76.77 -2.83
N LYS A 276 -21.78 75.74 -3.04
CA LYS A 276 -22.93 75.12 -2.31
C LYS A 276 -23.23 73.70 -2.89
N LEU A 277 -23.55 72.71 -2.04
CA LEU A 277 -24.81 71.92 -1.86
C LEU A 277 -25.38 71.01 -2.99
N ARG A 278 -25.51 69.71 -2.61
CA ARG A 278 -26.57 68.68 -2.86
C ARG A 278 -27.00 68.38 -4.31
N ALA A 279 -27.38 67.16 -4.70
CA ALA A 279 -28.25 66.20 -4.03
C ALA A 279 -28.01 64.74 -4.48
N VAL A 280 -28.59 63.84 -3.69
CA VAL A 280 -28.81 62.40 -3.93
C VAL A 280 -30.04 62.25 -4.84
N ASP A 281 -30.06 61.25 -5.74
CA ASP A 281 -31.13 60.25 -5.84
C ASP A 281 -30.89 59.26 -7.01
N ASN A 282 -31.00 57.97 -6.65
CA ASN A 282 -31.09 56.71 -7.41
C ASN A 282 -29.97 56.29 -8.37
#